data_AF-A0A3L7X6E8-F1
#
_entry.id   AF-A0A3L7X6E8-F1
#
_cell.length_a   1.000
_cell.length_b   1.000
_cell.length_c   1.000
_cell.angle_alpha   90.00
_cell.angle_beta   90.00
_cell.angle_gamma   90.00
#
_symmetry.space_group_name_H-M   'P 1'
#
loop_
_entity.id
_entity.type
_entity.pdbx_description
1 polymer ?
#
loop_
_entity_poly.entity_id
_entity_poly.type
_entity_poly.pdbx_seq_one_letter_code
_entity_poly.pdbx_strand_id
1 'polypeptide(L)'
;MGANPGEATKTISLADGQVLRAWCTDPQSIEREEDDQWTVLYDGEACYDLRSGMLLTLSYAKRWLLTGKIEGDTYERAYFGDSEYYDFELEFTNARLSVVN
;
A
#
# COMPACT_ATOMS: atom_id res chain seq x y z
N MET A 1 -0.01 9.73 10.18
CA MET A 1 -0.88 9.55 11.36
C MET A 1 -0.06 9.78 12.62
N GLY A 2 -0.69 10.15 13.75
CA GLY A 2 0.00 10.32 15.05
C GLY A 2 0.04 9.02 15.86
N ALA A 3 0.47 9.10 17.13
CA ALA A 3 0.40 7.98 18.07
C ALA A 3 -1.05 7.51 18.27
N ASN A 4 -1.26 6.18 18.33
CA ASN A 4 -2.57 5.49 18.35
C ASN A 4 -3.37 5.57 17.03
N PRO A 5 -2.89 4.94 15.95
CA PRO A 5 -3.57 4.92 14.66
C PRO A 5 -4.90 4.13 14.66
N GLY A 6 -5.13 3.27 15.67
CA GLY A 6 -6.34 2.46 15.82
C GLY A 6 -6.12 1.30 16.80
N GLU A 7 -7.06 0.36 16.88
CA GLU A 7 -6.90 -0.90 17.62
C GLU A 7 -5.95 -1.85 16.90
N ALA A 8 -5.31 -2.77 17.61
CA ALA A 8 -4.44 -3.77 16.99
C ALA A 8 -5.24 -4.69 16.05
N THR A 9 -4.90 -4.75 14.76
CA THR A 9 -5.56 -5.63 13.79
C THR A 9 -4.66 -6.76 13.29
N LYS A 10 -3.33 -6.59 13.37
CA LYS A 10 -2.36 -7.57 12.86
C LYS A 10 -1.09 -7.61 13.71
N THR A 11 -0.37 -8.72 13.61
CA THR A 11 1.00 -8.85 14.10
C THR A 11 1.93 -8.91 12.88
N ILE A 12 3.02 -8.14 12.90
CA ILE A 12 4.01 -8.09 11.81
C ILE A 12 5.35 -8.57 12.35
N SER A 13 5.97 -9.50 11.63
CA SER A 13 7.36 -9.89 11.88
C SER A 13 8.25 -9.09 10.95
N LEU A 14 9.15 -8.30 11.50
CA LEU A 14 10.18 -7.60 10.72
C LEU A 14 11.33 -8.56 10.38
N ALA A 15 12.10 -8.22 9.35
CA ALA A 15 13.28 -8.98 8.93
C ALA A 15 14.33 -9.18 10.03
N ASP A 16 14.40 -8.28 11.02
CA ASP A 16 15.30 -8.39 12.18
C ASP A 16 14.79 -9.37 13.27
N GLY A 17 13.63 -9.99 13.05
CA GLY A 17 12.99 -10.94 13.95
C GLY A 17 12.09 -10.31 15.02
N GLN A 18 11.98 -8.98 15.08
CA GLN A 18 11.03 -8.33 15.98
C GLN A 18 9.60 -8.60 15.54
N VAL A 19 8.74 -8.87 16.52
CA VAL A 19 7.31 -9.11 16.31
C VAL A 19 6.54 -7.93 16.89
N LEU A 20 5.79 -7.22 16.05
CA LEU A 20 5.15 -5.94 16.40
C LEU A 20 3.63 -6.04 16.32
N ARG A 21 2.93 -5.33 17.22
CA ARG A 21 1.49 -5.10 17.10
C ARG A 21 1.26 -3.93 16.16
N ALA A 22 0.44 -4.15 15.14
CA ALA A 22 0.14 -3.16 14.12
C ALA A 22 -1.36 -2.89 14.01
N TRP A 23 -1.69 -1.66 13.62
CA TRP A 23 -2.98 -1.34 13.01
C TRP A 23 -2.76 -1.23 11.50
N CYS A 24 -3.47 -2.05 10.73
CA CYS A 24 -3.49 -1.99 9.27
C CYS A 24 -4.79 -1.37 8.77
N THR A 25 -4.68 -0.59 7.70
CA THR A 25 -5.85 -0.15 6.94
C THR A 25 -6.54 -1.34 6.29
N ASP A 26 -7.84 -1.24 6.04
CA ASP A 26 -8.46 -2.08 5.01
C ASP A 26 -7.81 -1.79 3.66
N PRO A 27 -7.83 -2.74 2.69
CA PRO A 27 -7.38 -2.47 1.32
C PRO A 27 -8.00 -1.19 0.78
N GLN A 28 -7.17 -0.26 0.33
CA GLN A 28 -7.57 1.01 -0.25
C GLN A 28 -7.26 0.99 -1.73
N SER A 29 -8.22 1.46 -2.53
CA SER A 29 -8.01 1.69 -3.96
C SER A 29 -8.11 3.19 -4.26
N ILE A 30 -7.14 3.71 -5.02
CA ILE A 30 -7.18 5.09 -5.52
C ILE A 30 -6.85 5.11 -7.00
N GLU A 31 -7.62 5.91 -7.73
CA GLU A 31 -7.38 6.16 -9.15
C GLU A 31 -6.80 7.56 -9.33
N ARG A 32 -5.87 7.64 -10.28
CA ARG A 32 -5.21 8.88 -10.68
C ARG A 32 -5.19 8.91 -12.19
N GLU A 33 -5.73 9.96 -12.78
CA GLU A 33 -5.51 10.25 -14.19
C GLU A 33 -4.02 10.55 -14.40
N GLU A 34 -3.41 9.84 -15.35
CA GLU A 34 -2.11 10.17 -15.93
C GLU A 34 -2.33 10.73 -17.34
N ASP A 35 -1.27 11.26 -17.95
CA ASP A 35 -1.34 11.78 -19.32
C ASP A 35 -1.67 10.66 -20.33
N ASP A 36 -2.09 11.08 -21.54
CA ASP A 36 -2.25 10.19 -22.70
C ASP A 36 -3.25 9.02 -22.54
N GLN A 37 -4.46 9.29 -22.03
CA GLN A 37 -5.59 8.33 -21.96
C GLN A 37 -5.46 7.23 -20.91
N TRP A 38 -4.44 7.30 -20.04
CA TRP A 38 -4.20 6.32 -19.00
C TRP A 38 -4.73 6.78 -17.65
N THR A 39 -5.43 5.88 -16.97
CA THR A 39 -5.75 6.00 -15.55
C THR A 39 -4.94 4.96 -14.80
N VAL A 40 -4.20 5.40 -13.78
CA VAL A 40 -3.53 4.48 -12.88
C VAL A 40 -4.43 4.14 -11.72
N LEU A 41 -4.60 2.84 -11.49
CA LEU A 41 -5.21 2.27 -10.30
C LEU A 41 -4.11 1.79 -9.35
N TYR A 42 -4.11 2.35 -8.14
CA TYR A 42 -3.34 1.87 -7.00
C TYR A 42 -4.28 1.09 -6.09
N ASP A 43 -3.89 -0.10 -5.67
CA ASP A 43 -4.65 -0.96 -4.75
C ASP A 43 -3.70 -1.55 -3.71
N GLY A 44 -3.94 -1.29 -2.42
CA GLY A 44 -2.99 -1.74 -1.39
C GLY A 44 -3.40 -1.50 0.06
N GLU A 45 -2.55 -1.95 0.98
CA GLU A 45 -2.72 -1.81 2.43
C GLU A 45 -1.49 -1.17 3.08
N ALA A 46 -1.70 -0.41 4.15
CA ALA A 46 -0.64 0.16 4.96
C ALA A 46 -0.82 -0.25 6.42
N CYS A 47 0.26 -0.68 7.07
CA CYS A 47 0.28 -1.04 8.47
C CYS A 47 1.17 -0.12 9.27
N TYR A 48 0.69 0.28 10.44
CA TYR A 48 1.34 1.26 11.32
C TYR A 48 1.54 0.68 12.71
N ASP A 49 2.65 1.05 13.34
CA ASP A 49 2.94 0.72 14.73
C ASP A 49 1.97 1.45 15.67
N LEU A 50 1.41 0.71 16.62
CA LEU A 50 0.40 1.26 17.53
C LEU A 50 0.95 2.36 18.45
N ARG A 51 2.21 2.22 18.87
CA ARG A 51 2.82 3.11 19.86
C ARG A 51 3.30 4.42 19.24
N SER A 52 4.03 4.33 18.14
CA SER A 52 4.71 5.45 17.49
C SER A 52 3.91 6.03 16.33
N GLY A 53 2.96 5.27 15.75
CA GLY A 53 2.29 5.64 14.51
C GLY A 53 3.17 5.51 13.26
N MET A 54 4.37 4.93 13.38
CA MET A 54 5.28 4.74 12.24
C MET A 54 4.73 3.72 11.25
N LEU A 55 4.94 3.98 9.96
CA LEU A 55 4.66 3.00 8.90
C LEU A 55 5.59 1.81 9.06
N LEU A 56 5.01 0.62 9.26
CA LEU A 56 5.72 -0.65 9.37
C LEU A 56 5.80 -1.33 8.01
N THR A 57 4.67 -1.45 7.32
CA THR A 57 4.61 -2.02 5.97
C THR A 57 3.68 -1.23 5.08
N LEU A 58 3.99 -1.20 3.79
CA LEU A 58 3.10 -0.73 2.74
C LEU A 58 3.24 -1.70 1.57
N SER A 59 2.12 -2.29 1.14
CA SER A 59 2.07 -3.14 -0.04
C SER A 59 1.00 -2.62 -0.98
N TYR A 60 1.33 -2.39 -2.25
CA TYR A 60 0.34 -2.00 -3.26
C TYR A 60 0.70 -2.50 -4.65
N ALA A 61 -0.34 -2.76 -5.44
CA ALA A 61 -0.27 -2.94 -6.88
C ALA A 61 -0.61 -1.64 -7.60
N LYS A 62 0.16 -1.31 -8.63
CA LYS A 62 -0.09 -0.23 -9.59
C LYS A 62 -0.45 -0.86 -10.94
N ARG A 63 -1.55 -0.41 -11.55
CA ARG A 63 -2.03 -0.91 -12.86
C ARG A 63 -2.45 0.26 -13.74
N TRP A 64 -2.19 0.15 -15.04
CA TRP A 64 -2.62 1.15 -16.03
C TRP A 64 -3.88 0.69 -16.76
N LEU A 65 -4.89 1.55 -16.77
CA LEU A 65 -6.18 1.34 -17.42
C LEU A 65 -6.32 2.36 -18.55
N LEU A 66 -6.53 1.88 -19.77
CA LEU A 66 -6.73 2.72 -20.93
C LEU A 66 -8.19 3.15 -21.05
N THR A 67 -8.43 4.45 -21.21
CA THR A 67 -9.71 4.99 -21.64
C THR A 67 -9.51 5.81 -22.90
N GLY A 68 -9.64 5.17 -24.06
CA GLY A 68 -9.19 5.79 -25.31
C GLY A 68 -9.33 4.89 -26.53
N LYS A 69 -8.61 5.27 -27.60
CA LYS A 69 -8.61 4.53 -28.86
C LYS A 69 -7.21 4.04 -29.21
N ILE A 70 -7.07 2.75 -29.42
CA ILE A 70 -5.84 2.10 -29.90
C ILE A 70 -6.24 1.14 -31.02
N GLU A 71 -5.46 1.14 -32.11
CA GLU A 71 -5.65 0.22 -33.26
C GLU A 71 -7.06 0.22 -33.90
N GLY A 72 -7.83 1.30 -33.72
CA GLY A 72 -9.18 1.45 -34.26
C GLY A 72 -10.29 1.04 -33.30
N ASP A 73 -9.96 0.35 -32.22
CA ASP A 73 -10.89 -0.01 -31.16
C ASP A 73 -11.00 1.09 -30.10
N THR A 74 -12.14 1.14 -29.41
CA THR A 74 -12.38 2.06 -28.30
C THR A 74 -12.51 1.28 -27.01
N TYR A 75 -11.79 1.70 -25.99
CA TYR A 75 -11.72 1.05 -24.70
C TYR A 75 -12.24 1.97 -23.60
N GLU A 76 -13.01 1.38 -22.68
CA GLU A 76 -13.44 2.01 -21.44
C GLU A 76 -12.76 1.25 -20.30
N ARG A 77 -11.64 1.79 -19.82
CA ARG A 77 -10.84 1.24 -18.70
C ARG A 77 -10.28 -0.16 -18.96
N ALA A 78 -9.71 -0.38 -20.14
CA ALA A 78 -9.09 -1.66 -20.47
C ALA A 78 -7.71 -1.83 -19.83
N TYR A 79 -7.46 -3.01 -19.27
CA TYR A 79 -6.17 -3.40 -18.71
C TYR A 79 -5.42 -4.30 -19.70
N PHE A 80 -4.17 -3.95 -20.02
CA PHE A 80 -3.34 -4.66 -21.01
C PHE A 80 -2.20 -5.48 -20.40
N GLY A 81 -2.22 -5.73 -19.09
CA GLY A 81 -1.25 -6.60 -18.43
C GLY A 81 -0.05 -5.91 -17.79
N ASP A 82 0.09 -4.60 -17.95
CA ASP A 82 1.18 -3.83 -17.33
C ASP A 82 0.86 -3.52 -15.86
N SER A 83 1.68 -4.05 -14.95
CA SER A 83 1.52 -3.85 -13.51
C SER A 83 2.85 -3.81 -12.78
N GLU A 84 2.88 -3.00 -11.74
CA GLU A 84 3.99 -2.95 -10.79
C GLU A 84 3.48 -3.33 -9.39
N TYR A 85 4.32 -4.00 -8.63
CA TYR A 85 4.06 -4.36 -7.23
C TYR A 85 5.15 -3.73 -6.37
N TYR A 86 4.73 -3.06 -5.31
CA TYR A 86 5.62 -2.40 -4.38
C TYR A 86 5.35 -2.92 -2.98
N ASP A 87 6.40 -3.43 -2.36
CA ASP A 87 6.41 -3.85 -0.97
C ASP A 87 7.48 -3.06 -0.22
N PHE A 88 7.08 -2.39 0.86
CA PHE A 88 7.94 -1.68 1.77
C PHE A 88 7.82 -2.30 3.15
N GLU A 89 8.95 -2.51 3.81
CA GLU A 89 9.05 -2.91 5.20
C GLU A 89 10.02 -1.98 5.94
N LEU A 90 9.68 -1.65 7.19
CA LEU A 90 10.53 -0.87 8.07
C LEU A 90 11.81 -1.65 8.40
N GLU A 91 12.94 -1.18 7.89
CA GLU A 91 14.26 -1.76 8.17
C GLU A 91 14.85 -1.28 9.51
N PHE A 92 14.71 0.02 9.82
CA PHE A 92 15.31 0.61 11.02
C PHE A 92 14.51 1.81 11.53
N THR A 93 14.48 1.97 12.85
CA THR A 93 14.02 3.20 13.51
C THR A 93 14.67 3.38 14.88
N ASN A 94 14.78 4.64 15.32
CA ASN A 94 15.11 4.98 16.71
C ASN A 94 13.87 5.23 17.57
N ALA A 95 12.66 5.19 16.98
CA ALA A 95 11.41 5.29 17.72
C ALA A 95 11.15 4.00 18.51
N ARG A 96 10.45 4.14 19.64
CA ARG A 96 10.02 2.96 20.41
C ARG A 96 8.77 2.37 19.77
N LEU A 97 8.86 1.09 19.39
CA LEU A 97 7.77 0.34 18.79
C LEU A 97 6.96 -0.47 19.82
N SER A 98 5.79 -0.95 19.42
CA SER A 98 4.91 -1.81 20.20
C SER A 98 5.23 -3.30 19.95
N VAL A 99 6.33 -3.77 20.53
CA VAL A 99 6.78 -5.17 20.44
C VAL A 99 5.80 -6.11 21.20
N VAL A 100 5.55 -7.29 20.64
CA VAL A 100 4.84 -8.39 21.29
C VAL A 100 5.83 -9.12 22.21
N ASN A 101 5.51 -9.20 23.50
CA ASN A 101 6.27 -9.97 24.49
C ASN A 101 5.85 -11.44 24.52
#